data_AF-A0A5D2Z044-F1
#
_entry.id   AF-A0A5D2Z044-F1
#
_cell.length_a   1.000
_cell.length_b   1.000
_cell.length_c   1.000
_cell.angle_alpha   90.00
_cell.angle_beta   90.00
_cell.angle_gamma   90.00
#
_symmetry.space_group_name_H-M   'P 1'
#
loop_
_entity.id
_entity.type
_entity.pdbx_description
1 polymer ?
#
loop_
_entity_poly.entity_id
_entity_poly.type
_entity_poly.pdbx_seq_one_letter_code
_entity_poly.pdbx_strand_id
1 'polypeptide(L)'
;MMGGLQLRVPMTAFLATNIFIYTAPFKAVAEACEADNSIFNMPLLLFVALIGATVGGLLARQRKGELRRLNEQLRQINAALKRQAKIESYAPTLSYTPVVGRISEEDIIVDPRKEELISCLKSGKNFLRNQEHEKAFLKFQTALELAKSLKDPIEEKKAARGLGASLQRQGKYRDAIKYHSMVLAISDREREESGNTEAYGAIADCYTELGDLEKAGKFYDKYIARLEKD
;
A
#
# COMPACT_ATOMS: atom_id res chain seq x y z
N MET A 1 6.05 -5.95 53.45
CA MET A 1 6.62 -4.59 53.60
C MET A 1 7.01 -4.12 52.21
N MET A 2 6.17 -3.32 51.55
CA MET A 2 6.32 -1.85 51.38
C MET A 2 7.64 -1.47 50.68
N GLY A 3 7.68 -0.72 49.58
CA GLY A 3 6.68 0.18 49.02
C GLY A 3 6.90 0.47 47.54
N GLY A 4 5.81 0.86 46.89
CA GLY A 4 5.82 1.38 45.52
C GLY A 4 6.41 2.78 45.48
N LEU A 5 7.36 2.99 44.56
CA LEU A 5 7.81 4.33 44.18
C LEU A 5 6.76 4.93 43.23
N GLN A 6 5.73 5.56 43.79
CA GLN A 6 4.93 6.50 43.01
C GLN A 6 5.77 7.75 42.76
N LEU A 7 6.36 7.84 41.57
CA LEU A 7 6.94 9.09 41.09
C LEU A 7 5.79 10.03 40.71
N ARG A 8 5.19 10.66 41.73
CA ARG A 8 4.18 11.71 41.58
C ARG A 8 4.91 12.96 41.08
N VAL A 9 5.07 13.07 39.76
CA VAL A 9 5.47 14.34 39.15
C VAL A 9 4.33 15.32 39.42
N PRO A 10 4.53 16.37 40.22
CA PRO A 10 3.44 17.26 40.56
C PRO A 10 2.99 17.99 39.29
N MET A 11 1.68 18.01 39.04
CA MET A 11 1.02 18.67 37.89
C MET A 11 1.49 20.13 37.70
N THR A 12 1.98 20.76 38.76
CA THR A 12 2.59 22.09 38.77
C THR A 12 3.89 22.18 37.95
N ALA A 13 4.69 21.11 37.86
CA ALA A 13 5.92 21.07 37.05
C ALA A 13 5.61 21.01 35.54
N PHE A 14 4.48 20.40 35.15
CA PHE A 14 4.02 20.33 33.76
C PHE A 14 3.36 21.63 33.29
N LEU A 15 2.72 22.35 34.21
CA LEU A 15 2.14 23.67 33.94
C LEU A 15 3.22 24.75 33.87
N ALA A 16 4.22 24.73 34.76
CA ALA A 16 5.32 25.71 34.74
C ALA A 16 6.17 25.63 33.46
N THR A 17 6.40 24.42 32.94
CA THR A 17 7.12 24.20 31.67
C THR A 17 6.31 24.65 30.46
N ASN A 18 4.99 24.46 30.46
CA ASN A 18 4.11 24.98 29.40
C ASN A 18 3.97 26.50 29.42
N ILE A 19 3.94 27.13 30.60
CA ILE A 19 3.87 28.60 30.71
C ILE A 19 5.15 29.25 30.18
N PHE A 20 6.32 28.65 30.42
CA PHE A 20 7.61 29.17 29.91
C PHE A 20 7.72 29.14 28.38
N ILE A 21 7.03 28.21 27.71
CA ILE A 21 6.96 28.12 26.24
C ILE A 21 6.11 29.26 25.65
N TYR A 22 5.15 29.79 26.41
CA TYR A 22 4.29 30.89 25.95
C TYR A 22 4.85 32.29 26.23
N THR A 23 5.81 32.43 27.14
CA THR A 23 6.37 33.74 27.53
C THR A 23 7.66 34.12 26.80
N ALA A 24 8.32 33.18 26.10
CA ALA A 24 9.49 33.47 25.27
C ALA A 24 9.09 33.64 23.80
N PRO A 25 9.33 34.80 23.16
CA PRO A 25 9.02 34.99 21.75
C PRO A 25 9.91 34.05 20.90
N PHE A 26 9.29 33.25 20.03
CA PHE A 26 9.97 32.34 19.09
C PHE A 26 11.09 32.99 18.27
N LYS A 27 11.13 34.32 18.16
CA LYS A 27 12.24 35.08 17.55
C LYS A 27 13.57 34.92 18.30
N ALA A 28 13.58 34.84 19.62
CA ALA A 28 14.81 34.68 20.41
C ALA A 28 15.43 33.27 20.29
N VAL A 29 14.61 32.26 20.00
CA VAL A 29 15.07 30.88 19.74
C VAL A 29 15.69 30.76 18.35
N ALA A 30 15.20 31.54 17.37
CA ALA A 30 15.77 31.61 16.03
C ALA A 30 17.08 32.42 16.00
N GLU A 31 17.19 33.49 16.79
CA GLU A 31 18.41 34.31 16.93
C GLU A 31 19.55 33.58 17.67
N ALA A 32 19.24 32.58 18.52
CA ALA A 32 20.26 31.73 19.12
C ALA A 32 20.93 30.75 18.13
N CYS A 33 20.51 30.71 16.87
CA CYS A 33 21.20 29.98 15.80
C CYS A 33 22.27 30.81 15.08
N GLU A 34 22.50 32.07 15.46
CA GLU A 34 23.72 32.79 15.08
C GLU A 34 24.92 32.27 15.90
N ALA A 35 26.01 32.00 15.19
CA ALA A 35 27.12 31.15 15.59
C ALA A 35 28.10 31.77 16.62
N ASP A 36 27.67 32.74 17.44
CA ASP A 36 28.59 33.53 18.28
C ASP A 36 28.64 33.11 19.76
N ASN A 37 27.93 32.05 20.19
CA ASN A 37 28.08 31.49 21.55
C ASN A 37 28.17 29.95 21.53
N SER A 38 29.33 29.41 21.18
CA SER A 38 29.56 27.97 20.94
C SER A 38 29.55 27.07 22.18
N ILE A 39 29.62 27.63 23.40
CA ILE A 39 29.79 26.84 24.64
C ILE A 39 28.44 26.49 25.30
N PHE A 40 27.42 27.36 25.21
CA PHE A 40 26.13 27.17 25.87
C PHE A 40 25.00 26.64 24.96
N ASN A 41 25.07 26.84 23.65
CA ASN A 41 24.01 26.40 22.72
C ASN A 41 24.05 24.89 22.39
N MET A 42 25.25 24.31 22.34
CA MET A 42 25.43 22.88 22.03
C MET A 42 24.77 21.94 23.06
N PRO A 43 24.91 22.14 24.38
CA PRO A 43 24.21 21.30 25.36
C PRO A 43 22.69 21.48 25.30
N LEU A 44 22.18 22.70 25.06
CA LEU A 44 20.73 22.95 24.98
C LEU A 44 20.07 22.20 23.82
N LEU A 45 20.72 22.17 22.64
CA LEU A 45 20.26 21.41 21.47
C LEU A 45 20.26 19.90 21.74
N LEU A 46 21.28 19.39 22.44
CA LEU A 46 21.32 17.98 22.85
C LEU A 46 20.17 17.64 23.82
N PHE A 47 19.84 18.53 24.76
CA PHE A 47 18.71 18.33 25.66
C PHE A 47 17.37 18.29 24.90
N VAL A 48 17.13 19.21 23.96
CA VAL A 48 15.91 19.22 23.13
C VAL A 48 15.83 17.97 22.26
N ALA A 49 16.94 17.55 21.65
CA ALA A 49 17.01 16.32 20.86
C ALA A 49 16.74 15.07 21.71
N LEU A 50 17.25 15.01 22.94
CA LEU A 50 17.04 13.88 23.85
C LEU A 50 15.59 13.82 24.35
N ILE A 51 14.96 14.97 24.61
CA ILE A 51 13.53 15.04 24.93
C ILE A 51 12.69 14.61 23.71
N GLY A 52 13.02 15.11 22.51
CA GLY A 52 12.35 14.71 21.28
C GLY A 52 12.46 13.21 20.98
N ALA A 53 13.64 12.63 21.16
CA ALA A 53 13.89 11.20 20.96
C ALA A 53 13.17 10.32 22.00
N THR A 54 13.13 10.74 23.26
CA THR A 54 12.45 10.00 24.32
C THR A 54 10.92 10.06 24.17
N VAL A 55 10.35 11.23 23.91
CA VAL A 55 8.90 11.39 23.70
C VAL A 55 8.45 10.73 22.39
N GLY A 56 9.18 10.94 21.29
CA GLY A 56 8.89 10.31 20.00
C GLY A 56 9.01 8.78 20.05
N GLY A 57 10.03 8.27 20.73
CA GLY A 57 10.21 6.83 20.94
C GLY A 57 9.11 6.20 21.79
N LEU A 58 8.64 6.87 22.85
CA LEU A 58 7.56 6.39 23.70
C LEU A 58 6.22 6.38 22.96
N LEU A 59 5.92 7.45 22.22
CA LEU A 59 4.67 7.59 21.47
C LEU A 59 4.59 6.61 20.29
N ALA A 60 5.72 6.35 19.61
CA ALA A 60 5.81 5.31 18.58
C ALA A 60 5.59 3.91 19.16
N ARG A 61 6.13 3.62 20.35
CA ARG A 61 5.89 2.34 21.04
C ARG A 61 4.43 2.17 21.46
N GLN A 62 3.77 3.24 21.91
CA GLN A 62 2.36 3.21 22.27
C GLN A 62 1.47 2.94 21.06
N ARG A 63 1.65 3.69 19.95
CA ARG A 63 0.92 3.47 18.70
C ARG A 63 1.13 2.06 18.14
N LYS A 64 2.35 1.52 18.23
CA LYS A 64 2.65 0.15 17.81
C LYS A 64 1.90 -0.90 18.63
N GLY A 65 1.71 -0.65 19.94
CA GLY A 65 0.91 -1.49 20.82
C GLY A 65 -0.57 -1.48 20.47
N GLU A 66 -1.14 -0.30 20.25
CA GLU A 66 -2.54 -0.12 19.84
C GLU A 66 -2.82 -0.77 18.48
N LEU A 67 -1.95 -0.55 17.49
CA LEU A 67 -2.06 -1.18 16.16
C LEU A 67 -2.02 -2.71 16.26
N ARG A 68 -1.14 -3.28 17.09
CA ARG A 68 -1.09 -4.72 17.31
C ARG A 68 -2.38 -5.25 17.92
N ARG A 69 -2.93 -4.55 18.92
CA ARG A 69 -4.22 -4.91 19.53
C ARG A 69 -5.36 -4.84 18.52
N LEU A 70 -5.44 -3.76 17.75
CA LEU A 70 -6.48 -3.56 16.74
C LEU A 70 -6.43 -4.63 15.64
N ASN A 71 -5.24 -4.99 15.19
CA ASN A 71 -5.04 -6.04 14.18
C ASN A 71 -5.43 -7.43 14.71
N GLU A 72 -5.07 -7.73 15.97
CA GLU A 72 -5.47 -8.99 16.61
C GLU A 72 -6.99 -9.05 16.81
N GLN A 73 -7.62 -7.95 17.22
CA GLN A 73 -9.09 -7.84 17.31
C GLN A 73 -9.76 -8.10 15.95
N LEU A 74 -9.27 -7.47 14.87
CA LEU A 74 -9.77 -7.71 13.51
C LEU A 74 -9.64 -9.17 13.10
N ARG A 75 -8.51 -9.81 13.42
CA ARG A 75 -8.28 -11.23 13.14
C ARG A 75 -9.25 -12.12 13.91
N GLN A 76 -9.54 -11.81 15.17
CA GLN A 76 -10.51 -12.52 16.00
C GLN A 76 -11.95 -12.35 15.48
N ILE A 77 -12.35 -11.13 15.13
CA ILE A 77 -13.66 -10.84 14.53
C ILE A 77 -13.84 -11.62 13.22
N ASN A 78 -12.83 -11.58 12.33
CA ASN A 78 -12.87 -12.35 11.08
C ASN A 78 -12.94 -13.86 11.30
N ALA A 79 -12.27 -14.39 12.34
CA ALA A 79 -12.36 -15.80 12.70
C ALA A 79 -13.72 -16.17 13.30
N ALA A 80 -14.32 -15.29 14.09
CA ALA A 80 -15.65 -15.47 14.68
C ALA A 80 -16.74 -15.44 13.61
N LEU A 81 -16.70 -14.48 12.69
CA LEU A 81 -17.63 -14.39 11.56
C LEU A 81 -17.58 -15.66 10.70
N LYS A 82 -16.38 -16.17 10.39
CA LYS A 82 -16.23 -17.45 9.66
C LYS A 82 -16.82 -18.65 10.41
N ARG A 83 -16.68 -18.69 11.74
CA ARG A 83 -17.29 -19.76 12.55
C ARG A 83 -18.81 -19.63 12.60
N GLN A 84 -19.32 -18.40 12.70
CA GLN A 84 -20.73 -18.11 12.72
C GLN A 84 -21.40 -18.51 11.40
N ALA A 85 -20.83 -18.12 10.26
CA ALA A 85 -21.28 -18.56 8.94
C ALA A 85 -21.28 -20.09 8.80
N LYS A 86 -20.26 -20.77 9.35
CA LYS A 86 -20.19 -22.24 9.35
C LYS A 86 -21.28 -22.89 10.22
N ILE A 87 -21.68 -22.28 11.33
CA ILE A 87 -22.75 -22.78 12.21
C ILE A 87 -24.13 -22.53 11.58
N GLU A 88 -24.34 -21.35 11.01
CA GLU A 88 -25.59 -20.99 10.32
C GLU A 88 -25.83 -21.89 9.09
N SER A 89 -24.76 -22.29 8.38
CA SER A 89 -24.85 -23.30 7.30
C SER A 89 -25.30 -24.69 7.78
N TYR A 90 -25.11 -25.01 9.06
CA TYR A 90 -25.46 -26.31 9.64
C TYR A 90 -26.88 -26.33 10.26
N ALA A 91 -27.48 -25.18 10.56
CA ALA A 91 -28.82 -25.08 11.16
C ALA A 91 -29.56 -23.79 10.73
N PRO A 92 -30.15 -23.75 9.52
CA PRO A 92 -30.71 -22.53 8.92
C PRO A 92 -32.01 -21.99 9.57
N THR A 93 -32.61 -22.71 10.53
CA THR A 93 -33.95 -22.39 11.06
C THR A 93 -33.99 -21.90 12.51
N LEU A 94 -32.86 -21.65 13.17
CA LEU A 94 -32.83 -21.14 14.55
C LEU A 94 -31.96 -19.87 14.67
N SER A 95 -32.53 -18.69 14.44
CA SER A 95 -31.92 -17.43 14.89
C SER A 95 -32.97 -16.35 15.19
N TYR A 96 -33.06 -15.97 16.47
CA TYR A 96 -33.90 -14.89 17.03
C TYR A 96 -33.15 -13.53 17.08
N THR A 97 -32.11 -13.33 16.27
CA THR A 97 -31.38 -12.05 16.29
C THR A 97 -32.01 -11.05 15.32
N PRO A 98 -32.17 -9.76 15.71
CA PRO A 98 -32.93 -8.79 14.94
C PRO A 98 -32.19 -8.44 13.65
N VAL A 99 -32.98 -8.35 12.59
CA VAL A 99 -32.61 -8.04 11.20
C VAL A 99 -31.99 -6.65 11.09
N VAL A 100 -30.72 -6.51 11.46
CA VAL A 100 -29.90 -5.34 11.16
C VAL A 100 -28.54 -5.85 10.70
N GLY A 101 -28.41 -6.01 9.38
CA GLY A 101 -27.16 -6.46 8.76
C GLY A 101 -27.26 -7.78 7.99
N ARG A 102 -28.37 -8.06 7.31
CA ARG A 102 -28.27 -8.89 6.09
C ARG A 102 -27.61 -8.04 5.01
N ILE A 103 -26.29 -7.96 5.04
CA ILE A 103 -25.57 -8.09 3.77
C ILE A 103 -25.54 -9.60 3.59
N SER A 104 -26.41 -10.09 2.72
CA SER A 104 -26.46 -11.49 2.32
C SER A 104 -25.08 -11.86 1.75
N GLU A 105 -24.21 -12.49 2.56
CA GLU A 105 -23.04 -13.18 2.02
C GLU A 105 -23.46 -14.40 1.18
N GLU A 106 -24.71 -14.85 1.33
CA GLU A 106 -25.33 -15.90 0.49
C GLU A 106 -25.78 -15.46 -0.92
N ASP A 107 -25.52 -14.22 -1.35
CA ASP A 107 -25.64 -13.84 -2.77
C ASP A 107 -24.41 -13.04 -3.25
N ILE A 108 -23.19 -13.35 -2.77
CA ILE A 108 -22.05 -13.16 -3.69
C ILE A 108 -22.15 -14.31 -4.69
N ILE A 109 -22.93 -14.10 -5.75
CA ILE A 109 -22.78 -14.85 -6.99
C ILE A 109 -21.36 -14.51 -7.50
N VAL A 110 -20.34 -15.13 -6.91
CA VAL A 110 -19.00 -15.15 -7.49
C VAL A 110 -19.18 -16.00 -8.73
N ASP A 111 -19.39 -15.35 -9.86
CA ASP A 111 -19.38 -16.03 -11.16
C ASP A 111 -18.15 -16.95 -11.14
N PRO A 112 -18.30 -18.27 -11.33
CA PRO A 112 -17.18 -19.22 -11.26
C PRO A 112 -16.01 -18.80 -12.15
N ARG A 113 -16.30 -18.05 -13.23
CA ARG A 113 -15.30 -17.46 -14.13
C ARG A 113 -14.45 -16.36 -13.46
N LYS A 114 -15.03 -15.60 -12.52
CA LYS A 114 -14.30 -14.57 -11.75
C LYS A 114 -13.35 -15.20 -10.74
N GLU A 115 -13.74 -16.30 -10.12
CA GLU A 115 -12.83 -17.06 -9.25
C GLU A 115 -11.68 -17.67 -10.05
N GLU A 116 -11.99 -18.26 -11.21
CA GLU A 116 -10.98 -18.79 -12.14
C GLU A 116 -10.01 -17.70 -12.63
N LEU A 117 -10.51 -16.51 -12.97
CA LEU A 117 -9.71 -15.35 -13.35
C LEU A 117 -8.71 -14.98 -12.25
N ILE A 118 -9.18 -14.82 -11.01
CA ILE A 118 -8.34 -14.46 -9.87
C ILE A 118 -7.30 -15.55 -9.62
N SER A 119 -7.68 -16.82 -9.76
CA SER A 119 -6.78 -17.97 -9.65
C SER A 119 -5.68 -17.91 -10.72
N CYS A 120 -6.05 -17.68 -11.99
CA CYS A 120 -5.11 -17.56 -13.10
C CYS A 120 -4.11 -16.41 -12.88
N LEU A 121 -4.58 -15.24 -12.44
CA LEU A 121 -3.71 -14.09 -12.14
C LEU A 121 -2.72 -14.39 -11.00
N LYS A 122 -3.16 -15.09 -9.95
CA LYS A 122 -2.30 -15.52 -8.84
C LYS A 122 -1.25 -16.54 -9.31
N SER A 123 -1.67 -17.56 -10.07
CA SER A 123 -0.76 -18.55 -10.64
C SER A 123 0.26 -17.91 -11.59
N GLY A 124 -0.17 -16.99 -12.46
CA GLY A 124 0.73 -16.25 -13.36
C GLY A 124 1.81 -15.48 -12.60
N LYS A 125 1.45 -14.79 -11.51
CA LYS A 125 2.42 -14.11 -10.64
C LYS A 125 3.39 -15.09 -9.96
N ASN A 126 2.90 -16.24 -9.52
CA ASN A 126 3.75 -17.28 -8.93
C ASN A 126 4.75 -17.82 -9.96
N PHE A 127 4.33 -18.08 -11.21
CA PHE A 127 5.23 -18.51 -12.28
C PHE A 127 6.29 -17.46 -12.63
N LEU A 128 5.93 -16.17 -12.64
CA LEU A 128 6.91 -15.09 -12.81
C LEU A 128 7.98 -15.10 -11.71
N ARG A 129 7.58 -15.31 -10.45
CA ARG A 129 8.51 -15.40 -9.32
C ARG A 129 9.43 -16.63 -9.43
N ASN A 130 8.92 -17.74 -9.98
CA ASN A 130 9.67 -18.97 -10.18
C ASN A 130 10.52 -18.97 -11.47
N GLN A 131 10.57 -17.87 -12.22
CA GLN A 131 11.26 -17.75 -13.50
C GLN A 131 10.70 -18.64 -14.63
N GLU A 132 9.48 -19.17 -14.46
CA GLU A 132 8.78 -19.98 -15.46
C GLU A 132 7.97 -19.07 -16.40
N HIS A 133 8.66 -18.26 -17.21
CA HIS A 133 8.06 -17.16 -17.96
C HIS A 133 7.06 -17.58 -19.04
N GLU A 134 7.24 -18.75 -19.66
CA GLU A 134 6.30 -19.28 -20.66
C GLU A 134 4.99 -19.71 -20.03
N LYS A 135 5.04 -20.40 -18.88
CA LYS A 135 3.84 -20.80 -18.12
C LYS A 135 3.11 -19.58 -17.56
N ALA A 136 3.86 -18.57 -17.10
CA ALA A 136 3.29 -17.29 -16.69
C ALA A 136 2.50 -16.64 -17.83
N PHE A 137 3.09 -16.59 -19.03
CA PHE A 137 2.43 -16.04 -20.22
C PHE A 137 1.10 -16.74 -20.50
N LEU A 138 1.08 -18.07 -20.52
CA LEU A 138 -0.15 -18.85 -20.75
C LEU A 138 -1.24 -18.55 -19.69
N LYS A 139 -0.86 -18.45 -18.41
CA LYS A 139 -1.83 -18.13 -17.34
C LYS A 139 -2.35 -16.69 -17.41
N PHE A 140 -1.53 -15.74 -17.84
CA PHE A 140 -2.01 -14.37 -18.05
C PHE A 140 -2.84 -14.24 -19.33
N GLN A 141 -2.59 -15.07 -20.34
CA GLN A 141 -3.39 -15.12 -21.56
C GLN A 141 -4.81 -15.61 -21.26
N THR A 142 -4.95 -16.71 -20.51
CA THR A 142 -6.25 -17.20 -20.06
C THR A 142 -6.96 -16.19 -19.18
N ALA A 143 -6.24 -15.52 -18.27
CA ALA A 143 -6.78 -14.44 -17.46
C ALA A 143 -7.28 -13.25 -18.31
N LEU A 144 -6.57 -12.88 -19.39
CA LEU A 144 -6.99 -11.80 -20.27
C LEU A 144 -8.30 -12.13 -21.01
N GLU A 145 -8.41 -13.35 -21.52
CA GLU A 145 -9.63 -13.82 -22.20
C GLU A 145 -10.82 -13.85 -21.25
N LEU A 146 -10.63 -14.35 -20.02
CA LEU A 146 -11.65 -14.33 -18.98
C LEU A 146 -12.05 -12.89 -18.60
N ALA A 147 -11.09 -12.00 -18.39
CA ALA A 147 -11.37 -10.60 -18.06
C ALA A 147 -12.17 -9.88 -19.16
N LYS A 148 -11.84 -10.13 -20.43
CA LYS A 148 -12.61 -9.63 -21.58
C LYS A 148 -14.02 -10.20 -21.62
N SER A 149 -14.18 -11.49 -21.33
CA SER A 149 -15.51 -12.13 -21.29
C SER A 149 -16.40 -11.57 -20.19
N LEU A 150 -15.80 -11.21 -19.05
CA LEU A 150 -16.46 -10.59 -17.90
C LEU A 150 -16.63 -9.07 -18.06
N LYS A 151 -16.06 -8.48 -19.12
CA LYS A 151 -16.03 -7.02 -19.36
C LYS A 151 -15.48 -6.24 -18.16
N ASP A 152 -14.47 -6.79 -17.49
CA ASP A 152 -13.81 -6.15 -16.35
C ASP A 152 -12.48 -5.50 -16.81
N PRO A 153 -12.47 -4.17 -17.06
CA PRO A 153 -11.29 -3.49 -17.58
C PRO A 153 -10.13 -3.45 -16.58
N ILE A 154 -10.42 -3.52 -15.27
CA ILE A 154 -9.40 -3.48 -14.22
C ILE A 154 -8.59 -4.77 -14.25
N GLU A 155 -9.28 -5.91 -14.33
CA GLU A 155 -8.62 -7.21 -14.46
C GLU A 155 -7.99 -7.41 -15.83
N GLU A 156 -8.57 -6.83 -16.90
CA GLU A 156 -7.99 -6.80 -18.25
C GLU A 156 -6.60 -6.12 -18.21
N LYS A 157 -6.48 -4.95 -17.57
CA LYS A 157 -5.20 -4.24 -17.38
C LYS A 157 -4.19 -5.06 -16.56
N LYS A 158 -4.63 -5.76 -15.52
CA LYS A 158 -3.73 -6.60 -14.70
C LYS A 158 -3.19 -7.78 -15.50
N ALA A 159 -4.05 -8.46 -16.29
CA ALA A 159 -3.64 -9.55 -17.16
C ALA A 159 -2.67 -9.07 -18.25
N ALA A 160 -2.98 -7.95 -18.90
CA ALA A 160 -2.14 -7.31 -19.90
C ALA A 160 -0.73 -7.00 -19.39
N ARG A 161 -0.63 -6.42 -18.19
CA ARG A 161 0.65 -6.13 -17.54
C ARG A 161 1.44 -7.40 -17.24
N GLY A 162 0.77 -8.46 -16.79
CA GLY A 162 1.37 -9.78 -16.57
C GLY A 162 1.93 -10.40 -17.86
N LEU A 163 1.21 -10.27 -18.98
CA LEU A 163 1.68 -10.70 -20.30
C LEU A 163 2.92 -9.92 -20.74
N GLY A 164 2.88 -8.59 -20.64
CA GLY A 164 4.00 -7.72 -20.96
C GLY A 164 5.25 -8.07 -20.14
N ALA A 165 5.10 -8.23 -18.82
CA ALA A 165 6.19 -8.63 -17.94
C ALA A 165 6.74 -10.02 -18.28
N SER A 166 5.88 -10.98 -18.61
CA SER A 166 6.30 -12.34 -19.01
C SER A 166 7.14 -12.32 -20.29
N LEU A 167 6.78 -11.47 -21.26
CA LEU A 167 7.52 -11.31 -22.50
C LEU A 167 8.84 -10.55 -22.33
N GLN A 168 8.87 -9.52 -21.47
CA GLN A 168 10.12 -8.84 -21.09
C GLN A 168 11.13 -9.84 -20.54
N ARG A 169 10.69 -10.73 -19.64
CA ARG A 169 11.55 -11.77 -19.07
C ARG A 169 12.02 -12.82 -20.08
N GLN A 170 11.32 -12.96 -21.21
CA GLN A 170 11.72 -13.82 -22.32
C GLN A 170 12.61 -13.08 -23.35
N GLY A 171 12.93 -11.80 -23.15
CA GLY A 171 13.65 -10.97 -24.13
C GLY A 171 12.81 -10.55 -25.35
N LYS A 172 11.49 -10.80 -25.33
CA LYS A 172 10.56 -10.47 -26.43
C LYS A 172 10.00 -9.05 -26.28
N TYR A 173 10.89 -8.06 -26.26
CA TYR A 173 10.55 -6.67 -25.91
C TYR A 173 9.53 -6.02 -26.85
N ARG A 174 9.60 -6.29 -28.16
CA ARG A 174 8.63 -5.75 -29.14
C ARG A 174 7.20 -6.20 -28.88
N ASP A 175 7.02 -7.44 -28.46
CA ASP A 175 5.69 -7.97 -28.12
C ASP A 175 5.25 -7.49 -26.74
N ALA A 176 6.16 -7.36 -25.78
CA ALA A 176 5.87 -6.78 -24.48
C ALA A 176 5.30 -5.35 -24.59
N ILE A 177 5.89 -4.53 -25.47
CA ILE A 177 5.41 -3.15 -25.74
C ILE A 177 3.95 -3.16 -26.18
N LYS A 178 3.50 -4.13 -26.98
CA LYS A 178 2.10 -4.22 -27.42
C LYS A 178 1.15 -4.40 -26.24
N TYR A 179 1.48 -5.29 -25.30
CA TYR A 179 0.64 -5.56 -24.13
C TYR A 179 0.67 -4.41 -23.12
N HIS A 180 1.82 -3.77 -22.90
CA HIS A 180 1.89 -2.57 -22.06
C HIS A 180 1.14 -1.39 -22.69
N SER A 181 1.20 -1.24 -24.02
CA SER A 181 0.40 -0.23 -24.74
C SER A 181 -1.10 -0.53 -24.67
N MET A 182 -1.49 -1.80 -24.59
CA MET A 182 -2.88 -2.19 -24.37
C MET A 182 -3.40 -1.69 -23.02
N VAL A 183 -2.57 -1.65 -21.97
CA VAL A 183 -2.94 -1.06 -20.66
C VAL A 183 -3.33 0.41 -20.84
N LEU A 184 -2.52 1.17 -21.57
CA LEU A 184 -2.80 2.59 -21.86
C LEU A 184 -4.08 2.75 -22.68
N ALA A 185 -4.28 1.92 -23.71
CA ALA A 185 -5.48 1.96 -24.54
C ALA A 185 -6.77 1.64 -23.76
N ILE A 186 -6.71 0.71 -22.79
CA ILE A 186 -7.83 0.42 -21.89
C ILE A 186 -8.10 1.62 -20.99
N SER A 187 -7.06 2.21 -20.40
CA SER A 187 -7.20 3.40 -19.56
C SER A 187 -7.82 4.58 -20.31
N ASP A 188 -7.45 4.80 -21.58
CA ASP A 188 -8.06 5.83 -22.44
C ASP A 188 -9.54 5.54 -22.72
N ARG A 189 -9.90 4.27 -22.94
CA ARG A 189 -11.30 3.83 -23.15
C ARG A 189 -12.17 4.06 -21.92
N GLU A 190 -11.67 3.71 -20.73
CA GLU A 190 -12.42 3.80 -19.47
C GLU A 190 -12.29 5.16 -18.77
N ARG A 191 -11.44 6.06 -19.30
CA ARG A 191 -11.07 7.35 -18.67
C ARG A 191 -10.54 7.17 -17.24
N GLU A 192 -9.81 6.08 -17.00
CA GLU A 192 -9.26 5.73 -15.70
C GLU A 192 -7.76 5.51 -15.81
N GLU A 193 -6.97 6.35 -15.15
CA GLU A 193 -5.51 6.38 -15.36
C GLU A 193 -4.73 5.38 -14.49
N SER A 194 -5.41 4.52 -13.72
CA SER A 194 -4.75 3.56 -12.84
C SER A 194 -3.84 2.60 -13.61
N GLY A 195 -2.60 2.50 -13.18
CA GLY A 195 -1.58 1.65 -13.79
C GLY A 195 -0.93 2.23 -15.05
N ASN A 196 -1.27 3.46 -15.46
CA ASN A 196 -0.62 4.13 -16.61
C ASN A 196 0.85 4.45 -16.32
N THR A 197 1.15 4.90 -15.10
CA THR A 197 2.51 5.22 -14.68
C THR A 197 3.41 3.98 -14.81
N GLU A 198 2.99 2.83 -14.28
CA GLU A 198 3.73 1.56 -14.45
C GLU A 198 3.90 1.15 -15.93
N ALA A 199 2.87 1.35 -16.76
CA ALA A 199 2.93 1.01 -18.18
C ALA A 199 3.93 1.88 -18.96
N TYR A 200 3.98 3.20 -18.69
CA TYR A 200 4.95 4.09 -19.34
C TYR A 200 6.39 3.68 -19.00
N GLY A 201 6.68 3.41 -17.73
CA GLY A 201 8.00 2.91 -17.30
C GLY A 201 8.36 1.59 -17.97
N ALA A 202 7.43 0.62 -17.99
CA ALA A 202 7.70 -0.68 -18.59
C ALA A 202 7.91 -0.62 -20.11
N ILE A 203 7.22 0.28 -20.82
CA ILE A 203 7.45 0.53 -22.26
C ILE A 203 8.82 1.18 -22.47
N ALA A 204 9.20 2.14 -21.62
CA ALA A 204 10.52 2.76 -21.69
C ALA A 204 11.63 1.73 -21.50
N ASP A 205 11.52 0.87 -20.48
CA ASP A 205 12.46 -0.23 -20.24
C ASP A 205 12.58 -1.15 -21.47
N CYS A 206 11.46 -1.50 -22.11
CA CYS A 206 11.48 -2.30 -23.33
C CYS A 206 12.23 -1.61 -24.48
N TYR A 207 12.07 -0.30 -24.66
CA TYR A 207 12.79 0.44 -25.70
C TYR A 207 14.27 0.58 -25.41
N THR A 208 14.64 0.74 -24.13
CA THR A 208 16.04 0.74 -23.67
C THR A 208 16.73 -0.57 -24.06
N GLU A 209 16.09 -1.71 -23.78
CA GLU A 209 16.60 -3.04 -24.13
C GLU A 209 16.67 -3.29 -25.65
N LEU A 210 15.82 -2.62 -26.43
CA LEU A 210 15.87 -2.65 -27.90
C LEU A 210 16.92 -1.69 -28.50
N GLY A 211 17.56 -0.84 -27.68
CA GLY A 211 18.54 0.16 -28.11
C GLY A 211 17.95 1.44 -28.69
N ASP A 212 16.61 1.61 -28.66
CA ASP A 212 15.93 2.82 -29.15
C ASP A 212 15.83 3.84 -28.00
N LEU A 213 16.96 4.46 -27.68
CA LEU A 213 17.09 5.37 -26.55
C LEU A 213 16.26 6.65 -26.72
N GLU A 214 16.00 7.09 -27.95
CA GLU A 214 15.19 8.27 -28.22
C GLU A 214 13.73 8.04 -27.80
N LYS A 215 13.17 6.89 -28.18
CA LYS A 215 11.81 6.52 -27.74
C LYS A 215 11.79 6.23 -26.25
N ALA A 216 12.79 5.51 -25.73
CA ALA A 216 12.87 5.24 -24.29
C ALA A 216 12.83 6.53 -23.47
N GLY A 217 13.61 7.55 -23.84
CA GLY A 217 13.62 8.87 -23.20
C GLY A 217 12.23 9.52 -23.19
N LYS A 218 11.55 9.57 -24.35
CA LYS A 218 10.18 10.11 -24.45
C LYS A 218 9.18 9.42 -23.52
N PHE A 219 9.33 8.10 -23.32
CA PHE A 219 8.46 7.34 -22.42
C PHE A 219 8.84 7.52 -20.94
N TYR A 220 10.15 7.63 -20.62
CA TYR A 220 10.61 7.97 -19.27
C TYR A 220 10.18 9.38 -18.85
N ASP A 221 10.21 10.36 -19.76
CA ASP A 221 9.74 11.73 -19.47
C ASP A 221 8.25 11.71 -19.06
N LYS A 222 7.43 10.93 -19.78
CA LYS A 222 6.01 10.72 -19.44
C LYS A 222 5.83 10.01 -18.10
N TYR A 223 6.68 9.02 -17.80
CA TYR A 223 6.66 8.30 -16.53
C TYR A 223 6.97 9.24 -15.36
N ILE A 224 8.04 10.03 -15.46
CA ILE A 224 8.47 10.99 -14.44
C ILE A 224 7.41 12.09 -14.24
N ALA A 225 6.93 12.68 -15.34
CA ALA A 225 5.90 13.72 -15.29
C ALA A 225 4.57 13.25 -14.66
N ARG A 226 4.33 11.93 -14.59
CA ARG A 226 3.18 11.37 -13.87
C ARG A 226 3.50 11.10 -12.41
N LEU A 227 4.69 10.61 -12.08
CA LEU A 227 5.13 10.45 -10.69
C LEU A 227 5.12 11.76 -9.92
N GLU A 228 5.42 12.89 -10.58
CA GLU A 228 5.38 14.21 -9.97
C GLU A 228 3.95 14.72 -9.66
N LYS A 229 2.93 14.08 -10.24
CA LYS A 229 1.51 14.46 -10.05
C LYS A 229 0.79 13.62 -8.99
N ASP A 230 1.34 12.46 -8.64
CA ASP A 230 0.80 11.53 -7.63
C ASP A 230 1.26 11.92 -6.21
#